data_AF-A0A9Q9XP24-F1
#
_entry.id   AF-A0A9Q9XP24-F1
#
_cell.length_a   1.000
_cell.length_b   1.000
_cell.length_c   1.000
_cell.angle_alpha   90.00
_cell.angle_beta   90.00
_cell.angle_gamma   90.00
#
_symmetry.space_group_name_H-M   'P 1'
#
loop_
_entity.id
_entity.type
_entity.pdbx_description
1 polymer ?
#
loop_
_entity_poly.entity_id
_entity_poly.type
_entity_poly.pdbx_seq_one_letter_code
_entity_poly.pdbx_strand_id
1 'polypeptide(L)'
;MKEKEAHVVNIKGTEDQIYTIRIKHKHNEIRAEQISNQTPFKIPFEWLKPCTVYTVSVDDCELSGSNTFTSSKNGETVSKTVVTSVTDNKVCLKGVFTGIQWNLTECVEITEQNSCASTHTVVLDTCTYTMNVALPPVKPHINFNETIPSQFEWMNKPARCNAALLIINCINNENRNSTIYGLNTPVSLLPDTEYTCTGEYPYEKQHIKSNELSFKIKCGQNKFTKNEDETTDQDVNMNGSKVMENYCVNV
;
A
#
# COMPACT_ATOMS: atom_id res chain seq x y z
N MET A 1 7.71 37.97 0.37
CA MET A 1 7.50 36.94 -0.67
C MET A 1 8.85 36.26 -0.89
N LYS A 2 8.98 34.95 -0.61
CA LYS A 2 10.17 34.22 -1.06
C LYS A 2 10.08 34.10 -2.58
N GLU A 3 11.11 34.53 -3.30
CA GLU A 3 11.18 34.38 -4.75
C GLU A 3 11.09 32.87 -5.07
N LYS A 4 10.17 32.49 -5.95
CA LYS A 4 10.04 31.10 -6.37
C LYS A 4 11.26 30.72 -7.20
N GLU A 5 11.97 29.68 -6.78
CA GLU A 5 13.11 29.19 -7.54
C GLU A 5 12.69 28.74 -8.94
N ALA A 6 13.49 29.12 -9.93
CA ALA A 6 13.23 28.86 -11.34
C ALA A 6 14.53 28.76 -12.13
N HIS A 7 14.51 27.98 -13.22
CA HIS A 7 15.57 28.01 -14.22
C HIS A 7 15.27 29.09 -15.26
N VAL A 8 16.26 29.92 -15.60
CA VAL A 8 16.09 31.02 -16.54
C VAL A 8 16.62 30.62 -17.91
N VAL A 9 15.77 30.70 -18.92
CA VAL A 9 16.10 30.45 -20.32
C VAL A 9 16.18 31.76 -21.07
N ASN A 10 17.33 31.99 -21.71
CA ASN A 10 17.57 33.14 -22.57
C ASN A 10 17.50 32.71 -24.03
N ILE A 11 16.79 33.48 -24.85
CA ILE A 11 16.51 33.18 -26.26
C ILE A 11 17.12 34.29 -27.11
N LYS A 12 17.67 33.93 -28.28
CA LYS A 12 18.20 34.91 -29.25
C LYS A 12 17.24 35.06 -30.41
N GLY A 13 16.03 35.56 -30.13
CA GLY A 13 15.00 35.77 -31.14
C GLY A 13 15.02 37.16 -31.76
N THR A 14 14.14 37.36 -32.73
CA THR A 14 13.70 38.66 -33.24
C THR A 14 12.68 39.28 -32.30
N GLU A 15 12.69 40.61 -32.16
CA GLU A 15 11.64 41.34 -31.43
C GLU A 15 10.28 41.08 -32.08
N ASP A 16 9.23 41.01 -31.26
CA ASP A 16 7.82 40.83 -31.66
C ASP A 16 7.43 39.48 -32.30
N GLN A 17 8.32 38.49 -32.27
CA GLN A 17 7.98 37.11 -32.64
C GLN A 17 7.54 36.29 -31.41
N ILE A 18 6.51 35.46 -31.62
CA ILE A 18 6.03 34.49 -30.64
C ILE A 18 6.75 33.17 -30.88
N TYR A 19 7.39 32.66 -29.84
CA TYR A 19 8.09 31.38 -29.84
C TYR A 19 7.34 30.37 -28.97
N THR A 20 7.43 29.09 -29.33
CA THR A 20 6.99 28.00 -28.44
C THR A 20 8.21 27.40 -27.78
N ILE A 21 8.32 27.54 -26.46
CA ILE A 21 9.33 26.83 -25.66
C ILE A 21 8.76 25.50 -25.20
N ARG A 22 9.50 24.41 -25.45
CA ARG A 22 9.17 23.06 -25.02
C ARG A 22 10.17 22.58 -24.00
N ILE A 23 9.66 22.06 -22.89
CA ILE A 23 10.44 21.42 -21.83
C ILE A 23 10.25 19.92 -21.99
N LYS A 24 11.35 19.19 -22.15
CA LYS A 24 11.37 17.76 -22.41
C LYS A 24 12.11 17.03 -21.30
N HIS A 25 11.55 15.91 -20.85
CA HIS A 25 12.24 14.93 -20.01
C HIS A 25 12.48 13.68 -20.85
N LYS A 26 13.75 13.32 -21.05
CA LYS A 26 14.16 12.32 -22.05
C LYS A 26 13.61 12.72 -23.43
N HIS A 27 12.76 11.89 -24.04
CA HIS A 27 12.15 12.17 -25.35
C HIS A 27 10.73 12.75 -25.27
N ASN A 28 10.17 12.87 -24.07
CA ASN A 28 8.78 13.28 -23.89
C ASN A 28 8.70 14.77 -23.57
N GLU A 29 7.88 15.49 -24.33
CA GLU A 29 7.46 16.83 -23.97
C GLU A 29 6.60 16.76 -22.72
N ILE A 30 7.04 17.45 -21.67
CA ILE A 30 6.27 17.57 -20.43
C ILE A 30 5.47 18.87 -20.39
N ARG A 31 5.87 19.86 -21.19
CA ARG A 31 5.20 21.16 -21.30
C ARG A 31 5.63 21.93 -22.54
N ALA A 32 4.70 22.72 -23.07
CA ALA A 32 4.95 23.75 -24.06
C ALA A 32 4.31 25.07 -23.60
N GLU A 33 4.99 26.19 -23.82
CA GLU A 33 4.50 27.53 -23.50
C GLU A 33 4.80 28.49 -24.66
N GLN A 34 3.88 29.41 -24.95
CA GLN A 34 4.12 30.49 -25.89
C GLN A 34 4.72 31.68 -25.16
N ILE A 35 5.79 32.23 -25.74
CA ILE A 35 6.56 33.31 -25.13
C ILE A 35 6.94 34.35 -26.17
N SER A 36 7.06 35.60 -25.72
CA SER A 36 7.64 36.69 -26.52
C SER A 36 9.10 36.89 -26.13
N ASN A 37 9.93 37.23 -27.11
CA ASN A 37 11.38 37.47 -26.96
C ASN A 37 11.74 38.62 -26.00
N GLN A 38 10.75 39.45 -25.61
CA GLN A 38 11.00 40.65 -24.82
C GLN A 38 11.43 40.37 -23.36
N THR A 39 11.35 39.11 -22.87
CA THR A 39 11.77 38.77 -21.49
C THR A 39 12.37 37.37 -21.37
N PRO A 40 13.38 37.15 -20.49
CA PRO A 40 13.86 35.81 -20.14
C PRO A 40 12.72 34.94 -19.62
N PHE A 41 12.59 33.73 -20.15
CA PHE A 41 11.58 32.81 -19.69
C PHE A 41 12.03 32.09 -18.42
N LYS A 42 11.23 32.17 -17.37
CA LYS A 42 11.47 31.48 -16.10
C LYS A 42 10.69 30.18 -16.09
N ILE A 43 11.37 29.05 -15.98
CA ILE A 43 10.79 27.72 -15.75
C ILE A 43 10.68 27.51 -14.23
N PRO A 44 9.48 27.56 -13.63
CA PRO A 44 9.28 27.29 -12.22
C PRO A 44 9.60 25.83 -11.89
N PHE A 45 10.30 25.63 -10.77
CA PHE A 45 10.62 24.29 -10.26
C PHE A 45 9.38 23.45 -9.88
N GLU A 46 8.24 24.11 -9.66
CA GLU A 46 6.91 23.50 -9.51
C GLU A 46 6.49 22.59 -10.67
N TRP A 47 7.04 22.82 -11.85
CA TRP A 47 6.70 22.03 -13.04
C TRP A 47 7.56 20.77 -13.19
N LEU A 48 8.59 20.64 -12.36
CA LEU A 48 9.69 19.73 -12.57
C LEU A 48 9.79 18.75 -11.38
N LYS A 49 10.43 17.62 -11.65
CA LYS A 49 10.95 16.71 -10.62
C LYS A 49 12.34 17.20 -10.20
N PRO A 50 12.75 17.05 -8.94
CA PRO A 50 14.10 17.38 -8.51
C PRO A 50 15.12 16.41 -9.17
N CYS A 51 16.41 16.75 -9.16
CA CYS A 51 17.52 15.91 -9.68
C CYS A 51 17.29 15.27 -11.06
N THR A 52 16.49 15.91 -11.90
CA THR A 52 16.08 15.37 -13.20
C THR A 52 16.68 16.24 -14.29
N VAL A 53 17.17 15.60 -15.36
CA VAL A 53 17.77 16.28 -16.50
C VAL A 53 16.68 16.62 -17.51
N TYR A 54 16.54 17.91 -17.78
CA TYR A 54 15.61 18.44 -18.76
C TYR A 54 16.33 18.98 -19.97
N THR A 55 15.70 18.83 -21.14
CA THR A 55 16.11 19.49 -22.37
C THR A 55 15.07 20.54 -22.74
N VAL A 56 15.52 21.72 -23.12
CA VAL A 56 14.70 22.82 -23.60
C VAL A 56 14.90 22.95 -25.10
N SER A 57 13.82 23.12 -25.84
CA SER A 57 13.86 23.47 -27.26
C SER A 57 12.91 24.61 -27.56
N VAL A 58 13.27 25.48 -28.49
CA VAL A 58 12.44 26.60 -28.95
C VAL A 58 12.24 26.45 -30.45
N ASP A 59 11.02 26.66 -30.93
CA ASP A 59 10.76 26.63 -32.38
C ASP A 59 11.44 27.79 -33.08
N ASP A 60 12.02 27.50 -34.25
CA ASP A 60 12.57 28.51 -35.18
C ASP A 60 13.57 29.50 -34.53
N CYS A 61 14.24 29.08 -33.45
CA CYS A 61 15.17 29.92 -32.71
C CYS A 61 16.21 29.11 -31.91
N GLU A 62 17.43 29.65 -31.81
CA GLU A 62 18.49 29.08 -30.99
C GLU A 62 18.46 29.62 -29.55
N LEU A 63 18.79 28.73 -28.61
CA LEU A 63 18.97 29.08 -27.21
C LEU A 63 20.31 29.75 -26.98
N SER A 64 20.34 30.76 -26.09
CA SER A 64 21.59 31.33 -25.60
C SER A 64 22.16 30.47 -24.47
N GLY A 65 22.93 29.44 -24.80
CA GLY A 65 23.64 28.61 -23.83
C GLY A 65 23.33 27.12 -23.96
N SER A 66 23.50 26.37 -22.86
CA SER A 66 23.14 24.95 -22.85
C SER A 66 21.64 24.78 -22.97
N ASN A 67 21.21 23.87 -23.84
CA ASN A 67 19.82 23.46 -23.96
C ASN A 67 19.42 22.42 -22.89
N THR A 68 20.35 21.97 -22.05
CA THR A 68 20.10 20.99 -20.99
C THR A 68 20.36 21.59 -19.62
N PHE A 69 19.51 21.27 -18.65
CA PHE A 69 19.74 21.66 -17.25
C PHE A 69 19.25 20.58 -16.29
N THR A 70 19.83 20.55 -15.10
CA THR A 70 19.36 19.71 -13.99
C THR A 70 18.60 20.57 -13.01
N SER A 71 17.43 20.09 -12.61
CA SER A 71 16.51 20.81 -11.72
C SER A 71 17.05 21.02 -10.29
N SER A 72 17.80 20.07 -9.74
CA SER A 72 18.54 20.25 -8.48
C SER A 72 19.80 19.38 -8.44
N LYS A 73 20.70 19.62 -7.46
CA LYS A 73 22.01 18.92 -7.41
C LYS A 73 22.15 17.88 -6.30
N ASN A 74 21.34 17.90 -5.24
CA ASN A 74 21.52 17.00 -4.10
C ASN A 74 20.24 16.23 -3.77
N GLY A 75 20.38 14.91 -3.61
CA GLY A 75 19.34 14.05 -3.08
C GLY A 75 19.28 14.15 -1.57
N GLU A 76 18.07 14.10 -1.01
CA GLU A 76 17.85 14.30 0.42
C GLU A 76 16.66 13.46 0.90
N THR A 77 16.42 13.48 2.21
CA THR A 77 15.17 12.96 2.78
C THR A 77 14.09 14.02 2.65
N VAL A 78 12.95 13.63 2.10
CA VAL A 78 11.83 14.56 1.93
C VAL A 78 11.27 14.95 3.31
N SER A 79 11.02 16.24 3.52
CA SER A 79 10.55 16.77 4.81
C SER A 79 9.23 16.14 5.27
N LYS A 80 8.33 15.86 4.31
CA LYS A 80 7.06 15.15 4.57
C LYS A 80 6.64 14.35 3.34
N THR A 81 6.19 13.12 3.56
CA THR A 81 5.55 12.29 2.53
C THR A 81 4.05 12.24 2.79
N VAL A 82 3.25 12.27 1.74
CA VAL A 82 1.79 12.12 1.81
C VAL A 82 1.37 10.99 0.89
N VAL A 83 0.54 10.07 1.39
CA VAL A 83 -0.13 9.06 0.57
C VAL A 83 -1.26 9.73 -0.20
N THR A 84 -1.24 9.65 -1.52
CA THR A 84 -2.25 10.29 -2.39
C THR A 84 -3.33 9.32 -2.84
N SER A 85 -2.98 8.05 -3.07
CA SER A 85 -3.92 6.99 -3.37
C SER A 85 -3.34 5.62 -3.02
N VAL A 86 -4.23 4.66 -2.81
CA VAL A 86 -3.89 3.27 -2.50
C VAL A 86 -4.88 2.38 -3.26
N THR A 87 -4.34 1.39 -3.95
CA THR A 87 -5.08 0.28 -4.55
C THR A 87 -4.55 -1.03 -3.99
N ASP A 88 -5.17 -2.17 -4.35
CA ASP A 88 -4.75 -3.50 -3.90
C ASP A 88 -3.26 -3.79 -4.15
N ASN A 89 -2.69 -3.23 -5.22
CA ASN A 89 -1.34 -3.57 -5.67
C ASN A 89 -0.40 -2.36 -5.75
N LYS A 90 -0.87 -1.15 -5.48
CA LYS A 90 -0.09 0.06 -5.74
C LYS A 90 -0.41 1.17 -4.73
N VAL A 91 0.61 1.90 -4.31
CA VAL A 91 0.48 3.10 -3.48
C VAL A 91 1.16 4.28 -4.15
N CYS A 92 0.45 5.41 -4.25
CA CYS A 92 1.01 6.65 -4.76
C CYS A 92 1.40 7.57 -3.60
N LEU A 93 2.60 8.14 -3.71
CA LEU A 93 3.26 8.94 -2.71
C LEU A 93 3.60 10.31 -3.31
N LYS A 94 3.41 11.36 -2.53
CA LYS A 94 3.83 12.72 -2.87
C LYS A 94 4.80 13.25 -1.83
N GLY A 95 5.97 13.66 -2.28
CA GLY A 95 6.95 14.37 -1.48
C GLY A 95 6.60 15.85 -1.32
N VAL A 96 6.71 16.36 -0.10
CA VAL A 96 6.52 17.77 0.24
C VAL A 96 7.84 18.32 0.79
N PHE A 97 8.34 19.36 0.12
CA PHE A 97 9.62 19.99 0.42
C PHE A 97 9.40 21.33 1.12
N THR A 98 10.34 21.72 1.98
CA THR A 98 10.35 23.04 2.61
C THR A 98 11.03 24.06 1.70
N GLY A 99 10.36 25.18 1.43
CA GLY A 99 10.95 26.33 0.73
C GLY A 99 10.88 26.27 -0.81
N ILE A 100 10.91 25.08 -1.40
CA ILE A 100 10.75 24.87 -2.84
C ILE A 100 9.61 23.89 -3.05
N GLN A 101 8.70 24.16 -3.99
CA GLN A 101 7.66 23.22 -4.34
C GLN A 101 8.12 22.43 -5.57
N TRP A 102 8.69 21.25 -5.39
CA TRP A 102 8.95 20.31 -6.49
C TRP A 102 7.77 19.35 -6.67
N ASN A 103 7.55 18.88 -7.90
CA ASN A 103 6.56 17.84 -8.18
C ASN A 103 7.17 16.43 -8.07
N LEU A 104 7.51 16.00 -6.85
CA LEU A 104 7.95 14.61 -6.61
C LEU A 104 6.75 13.73 -6.25
N THR A 105 6.15 13.12 -7.27
CA THR A 105 5.11 12.08 -7.12
C THR A 105 5.62 10.77 -7.70
N GLU A 106 5.47 9.69 -6.95
CA GLU A 106 5.90 8.35 -7.33
C GLU A 106 4.83 7.33 -6.93
N CYS A 107 4.58 6.32 -7.77
CA CYS A 107 3.63 5.27 -7.44
C CYS A 107 4.31 3.91 -7.46
N VAL A 108 4.29 3.25 -6.31
CA VAL A 108 5.08 2.06 -5.99
C VAL A 108 4.17 0.85 -6.00
N GLU A 109 4.58 -0.20 -6.72
CA GLU A 109 3.92 -1.51 -6.63
C GLU A 109 4.19 -2.15 -5.26
N ILE A 110 3.14 -2.68 -4.64
CA ILE A 110 3.21 -3.31 -3.33
C ILE A 110 3.63 -4.76 -3.53
N THR A 111 4.71 -5.16 -2.87
CA THR A 111 5.24 -6.52 -2.90
C THR A 111 5.48 -7.01 -1.48
N GLU A 112 5.63 -8.31 -1.28
CA GLU A 112 5.98 -8.87 0.04
C GLU A 112 7.29 -8.29 0.60
N GLN A 113 8.26 -7.97 -0.27
CA GLN A 113 9.57 -7.46 0.16
C GLN A 113 9.52 -6.01 0.64
N ASN A 114 8.64 -5.18 0.06
CA ASN A 114 8.53 -3.76 0.43
C ASN A 114 7.38 -3.47 1.40
N SER A 115 6.47 -4.41 1.59
CA SER A 115 5.34 -4.31 2.51
C SER A 115 5.76 -3.87 3.91
N CYS A 116 5.05 -2.91 4.48
CA CYS A 116 5.31 -2.35 5.81
C CYS A 116 6.73 -1.79 6.01
N ALA A 117 7.48 -1.51 4.95
CA ALA A 117 8.71 -0.73 5.05
C ALA A 117 8.38 0.71 5.48
N SER A 118 9.19 1.29 6.36
CA SER A 118 8.98 2.66 6.88
C SER A 118 9.49 3.75 5.93
N THR A 119 10.15 3.36 4.84
CA THR A 119 10.77 4.29 3.88
C THR A 119 10.69 3.73 2.47
N HIS A 120 10.59 4.62 1.49
CA HIS A 120 10.73 4.30 0.07
C HIS A 120 11.79 5.20 -0.58
N THR A 121 12.68 4.62 -1.39
CA THR A 121 13.71 5.38 -2.11
C THR A 121 13.26 5.61 -3.55
N VAL A 122 13.24 6.87 -3.96
CA VAL A 122 12.97 7.27 -5.34
C VAL A 122 14.29 7.58 -6.02
N VAL A 123 14.63 6.79 -7.04
CA VAL A 123 15.84 6.98 -7.85
C VAL A 123 15.50 7.90 -9.03
N LEU A 124 16.21 9.03 -9.12
CA LEU A 124 16.08 10.01 -10.20
C LEU A 124 17.37 10.02 -11.03
N ASP A 125 17.44 10.86 -12.07
CA ASP A 125 18.55 10.82 -13.05
C ASP A 125 19.92 11.04 -12.41
N THR A 126 20.01 11.93 -11.43
CA THR A 126 21.30 12.37 -10.85
C THR A 126 21.43 12.11 -9.35
N CYS A 127 20.32 11.77 -8.67
CA CYS A 127 20.32 11.59 -7.23
C CYS A 127 19.17 10.69 -6.76
N THR A 128 19.15 10.37 -5.47
CA THR A 128 18.08 9.59 -4.83
C THR A 128 17.40 10.41 -3.74
N TYR A 129 16.07 10.33 -3.65
CA TYR A 129 15.31 10.88 -2.52
C TYR A 129 14.75 9.77 -1.65
N THR A 130 14.74 9.99 -0.33
CA THR A 130 14.09 9.08 0.61
C THR A 130 12.76 9.68 1.06
N MET A 131 11.67 8.95 0.85
CA MET A 131 10.34 9.24 1.37
C MET A 131 10.10 8.44 2.64
N ASN A 132 9.91 9.12 3.76
CA ASN A 132 9.51 8.50 5.03
C ASN A 132 8.01 8.26 5.01
N VAL A 133 7.59 7.01 4.85
CA VAL A 133 6.19 6.57 4.82
C VAL A 133 6.16 5.07 5.07
N ALA A 134 5.23 4.63 5.92
CA ALA A 134 4.95 3.20 6.03
C ALA A 134 4.27 2.74 4.74
N LEU A 135 4.84 1.80 4.01
CA LEU A 135 4.17 1.18 2.87
C LEU A 135 3.07 0.22 3.39
N PRO A 136 1.95 0.07 2.66
CA PRO A 136 0.91 -0.87 3.06
C PRO A 136 1.42 -2.31 2.98
N PRO A 137 0.76 -3.27 3.65
CA PRO A 137 0.98 -4.68 3.35
C PRO A 137 0.50 -5.00 1.93
N VAL A 138 1.12 -6.00 1.31
CA VAL A 138 0.50 -6.73 0.19
C VAL A 138 -0.87 -7.24 0.64
N LYS A 139 -1.81 -7.32 -0.29
CA LYS A 139 -3.17 -7.80 -0.03
C LYS A 139 -3.13 -9.09 0.81
N PRO A 140 -3.71 -9.09 2.03
CA PRO A 140 -3.64 -10.25 2.89
C PRO A 140 -4.33 -11.47 2.27
N HIS A 141 -3.68 -12.63 2.36
CA HIS A 141 -4.26 -13.92 2.04
C HIS A 141 -4.53 -14.64 3.36
N ILE A 142 -5.81 -14.71 3.73
CA ILE A 142 -6.24 -15.37 4.96
C ILE A 142 -6.64 -16.82 4.68
N ASN A 143 -6.38 -17.70 5.64
CA ASN A 143 -6.84 -19.08 5.63
C ASN A 143 -7.47 -19.43 6.97
N PHE A 144 -8.40 -20.39 6.97
CA PHE A 144 -8.96 -20.97 8.18
C PHE A 144 -8.40 -22.38 8.35
N ASN A 145 -7.73 -22.61 9.48
CA ASN A 145 -7.18 -23.90 9.83
C ASN A 145 -8.18 -24.65 10.71
N GLU A 146 -8.75 -25.72 10.16
CA GLU A 146 -9.79 -26.54 10.79
C GLU A 146 -9.24 -27.49 11.88
N THR A 147 -7.97 -27.36 12.30
CA THR A 147 -7.41 -28.16 13.41
C THR A 147 -8.06 -27.86 14.76
N ILE A 148 -7.68 -28.59 15.81
CA ILE A 148 -8.06 -28.30 17.20
C ILE A 148 -6.84 -27.74 17.96
N PRO A 149 -6.90 -26.50 18.48
CA PRO A 149 -7.95 -25.52 18.26
C PRO A 149 -7.94 -24.98 16.81
N SER A 150 -9.10 -24.55 16.32
CA SER A 150 -9.19 -23.93 15.00
C SER A 150 -8.69 -22.49 15.07
N GLN A 151 -8.07 -22.00 14.00
CA GLN A 151 -7.45 -20.67 13.99
C GLN A 151 -7.43 -20.06 12.59
N PHE A 152 -7.30 -18.74 12.52
CA PHE A 152 -7.04 -18.03 11.25
C PHE A 152 -5.55 -17.76 11.07
N GLU A 153 -5.08 -17.89 9.84
CA GLU A 153 -3.68 -17.70 9.46
C GLU A 153 -3.55 -16.67 8.33
N TRP A 154 -2.47 -15.90 8.34
CA TRP A 154 -2.10 -14.99 7.25
C TRP A 154 -0.99 -15.62 6.42
N MET A 155 -1.38 -16.24 5.30
CA MET A 155 -0.53 -17.12 4.49
C MET A 155 0.64 -16.39 3.82
N ASN A 156 0.41 -15.18 3.31
CA ASN A 156 1.41 -14.35 2.64
C ASN A 156 1.91 -13.21 3.54
N LYS A 157 2.00 -13.43 4.86
CA LYS A 157 2.39 -12.39 5.82
C LYS A 157 3.81 -11.88 5.51
N PRO A 158 3.97 -10.59 5.15
CA PRO A 158 5.30 -10.03 4.99
C PRO A 158 6.07 -10.00 6.31
N ALA A 159 7.38 -10.21 6.25
CA ALA A 159 8.23 -10.29 7.45
C ALA A 159 8.15 -9.01 8.32
N ARG A 160 8.07 -7.84 7.68
CA ARG A 160 8.05 -6.51 8.33
C ARG A 160 6.68 -6.10 8.86
N CYS A 161 5.60 -6.74 8.41
CA CYS A 161 4.26 -6.40 8.85
C CYS A 161 3.94 -7.01 10.22
N ASN A 162 3.29 -6.22 11.06
CA ASN A 162 2.86 -6.66 12.38
C ASN A 162 1.57 -7.49 12.25
N ALA A 163 1.67 -8.79 12.53
CA ALA A 163 0.53 -9.71 12.47
C ALA A 163 -0.63 -9.26 13.39
N ALA A 164 -0.32 -8.66 14.55
CA ALA A 164 -1.32 -8.26 15.53
C ALA A 164 -2.26 -7.15 15.04
N LEU A 165 -1.93 -6.47 13.94
CA LEU A 165 -2.78 -5.45 13.34
C LEU A 165 -3.80 -6.03 12.35
N LEU A 166 -3.59 -7.25 11.83
CA LEU A 166 -4.60 -7.89 10.98
C LEU A 166 -5.69 -8.49 11.87
N ILE A 167 -6.92 -8.02 11.68
CA ILE A 167 -8.10 -8.60 12.31
C ILE A 167 -8.91 -9.39 11.28
N ILE A 168 -9.59 -10.44 11.72
CA ILE A 168 -10.48 -11.23 10.86
C ILE A 168 -11.92 -10.90 11.22
N ASN A 169 -12.64 -10.31 10.28
CA ASN A 169 -14.04 -9.98 10.42
C ASN A 169 -14.89 -11.07 9.74
N CYS A 170 -15.69 -11.79 10.51
CA CYS A 170 -16.57 -12.85 10.01
C CYS A 170 -18.04 -12.52 10.24
N ILE A 171 -18.87 -12.89 9.26
CA ILE A 171 -20.33 -12.78 9.29
C ILE A 171 -20.91 -14.17 9.01
N ASN A 172 -22.05 -14.50 9.65
CA ASN A 172 -22.81 -15.70 9.34
C ASN A 172 -24.31 -15.38 9.17
N ASN A 173 -25.08 -16.35 8.66
CA ASN A 173 -26.51 -16.17 8.38
C ASN A 173 -27.35 -15.93 9.65
N GLU A 174 -26.91 -16.44 10.80
CA GLU A 174 -27.63 -16.33 12.07
C GLU A 174 -27.39 -15.00 12.79
N ASN A 175 -26.21 -14.40 12.58
CA ASN A 175 -25.78 -13.18 13.23
C ASN A 175 -25.24 -12.22 12.16
N ARG A 176 -26.11 -11.31 11.70
CA ARG A 176 -25.73 -10.25 10.74
C ARG A 176 -24.68 -9.29 11.28
N ASN A 177 -24.38 -9.36 12.59
CA ASN A 177 -23.34 -8.57 13.22
C ASN A 177 -21.98 -9.24 13.03
N SER A 178 -21.01 -8.48 12.53
CA SER A 178 -19.62 -8.90 12.39
C SER A 178 -19.01 -9.35 13.72
N THR A 179 -18.42 -10.55 13.75
CA THR A 179 -17.56 -11.01 14.84
C THR A 179 -16.11 -10.86 14.45
N ILE A 180 -15.29 -10.31 15.35
CA ILE A 180 -13.87 -10.02 15.09
C ILE A 180 -13.01 -11.06 15.81
N TYR A 181 -12.09 -11.67 15.07
CA TYR A 181 -11.10 -12.63 15.57
C TYR A 181 -9.67 -12.13 15.35
N GLY A 182 -8.76 -12.60 16.21
CA GLY A 182 -7.32 -12.42 16.05
C GLY A 182 -6.70 -13.49 15.14
N LEU A 183 -5.52 -13.19 14.62
CA LEU A 183 -4.68 -14.19 13.94
C LEU A 183 -4.05 -15.16 14.95
N ASN A 184 -3.94 -16.43 14.57
CA ASN A 184 -3.28 -17.50 15.33
C ASN A 184 -3.80 -17.64 16.77
N THR A 185 -5.03 -17.21 17.03
CA THR A 185 -5.71 -17.40 18.31
C THR A 185 -6.79 -18.47 18.13
N PRO A 186 -6.97 -19.37 19.10
CA PRO A 186 -8.10 -20.30 19.11
C PRO A 186 -9.42 -19.58 18.89
N VAL A 187 -10.22 -20.05 17.93
CA VAL A 187 -11.57 -19.54 17.67
C VAL A 187 -12.62 -20.61 17.93
N SER A 188 -13.73 -20.20 18.55
CA SER A 188 -14.91 -21.03 18.77
C SER A 188 -16.01 -20.57 17.84
N LEU A 189 -16.31 -21.39 16.84
CA LEU A 189 -17.30 -21.12 15.81
C LEU A 189 -18.43 -22.16 15.88
N LEU A 190 -19.62 -21.79 15.44
CA LEU A 190 -20.79 -22.67 15.51
C LEU A 190 -20.67 -23.81 14.47
N PRO A 191 -20.90 -25.07 14.89
CA PRO A 191 -21.07 -26.19 13.98
C PRO A 191 -22.10 -25.92 12.90
N ASP A 192 -21.91 -26.52 11.72
CA ASP A 192 -22.85 -26.50 10.60
C ASP A 192 -23.29 -25.11 10.11
N THR A 193 -22.54 -24.09 10.50
CA THR A 193 -22.81 -22.69 10.16
C THR A 193 -21.85 -22.24 9.06
N GLU A 194 -22.40 -21.57 8.05
CA GLU A 194 -21.62 -20.95 6.98
C GLU A 194 -21.12 -19.57 7.42
N TYR A 195 -19.82 -19.37 7.31
CA TYR A 195 -19.14 -18.13 7.63
C TYR A 195 -18.53 -17.52 6.37
N THR A 196 -18.63 -16.20 6.25
CA THR A 196 -17.85 -15.40 5.29
C THR A 196 -16.97 -14.43 6.07
N CYS A 197 -15.67 -14.55 5.89
CA CYS A 197 -14.66 -13.80 6.63
C CYS A 197 -13.80 -12.94 5.71
N THR A 198 -13.35 -11.80 6.20
CA THR A 198 -12.38 -10.91 5.54
C THR A 198 -11.32 -10.47 6.54
N GLY A 199 -10.05 -10.53 6.14
CA GLY A 199 -8.94 -9.96 6.88
C GLY A 199 -8.80 -8.48 6.60
N GLU A 200 -8.73 -7.66 7.63
CA GLU A 200 -8.63 -6.20 7.53
C GLU A 200 -7.37 -5.71 8.23
N TYR A 201 -6.44 -5.10 7.48
CA TYR A 201 -5.23 -4.49 8.03
C TYR A 201 -5.36 -2.97 7.99
N PRO A 202 -5.19 -2.26 9.12
CA PRO A 202 -5.31 -0.80 9.16
C PRO A 202 -4.17 -0.12 8.39
N TYR A 203 -4.51 0.81 7.51
CA TYR A 203 -3.53 1.59 6.77
C TYR A 203 -4.04 3.02 6.51
N GLU A 204 -3.38 4.01 7.13
CA GLU A 204 -3.77 5.42 7.05
C GLU A 204 -5.25 5.61 7.43
N LYS A 205 -6.10 6.03 6.48
CA LYS A 205 -7.54 6.28 6.68
C LYS A 205 -8.43 5.15 6.15
N GLN A 206 -7.85 4.03 5.75
CA GLN A 206 -8.58 2.90 5.16
C GLN A 206 -8.03 1.56 5.67
N HIS A 207 -8.67 0.46 5.25
CA HIS A 207 -8.19 -0.90 5.53
C HIS A 207 -7.78 -1.57 4.23
N ILE A 208 -6.67 -2.31 4.26
CA ILE A 208 -6.31 -3.24 3.20
C ILE A 208 -7.02 -4.55 3.49
N LYS A 209 -7.92 -4.97 2.60
CA LYS A 209 -8.78 -6.13 2.80
C LYS A 209 -8.28 -7.34 2.02
N SER A 210 -8.38 -8.52 2.62
CA SER A 210 -8.22 -9.79 1.90
C SER A 210 -9.36 -10.01 0.90
N ASN A 211 -9.26 -11.06 0.10
CA ASN A 211 -10.45 -11.64 -0.52
C ASN A 211 -11.35 -12.26 0.58
N GLU A 212 -12.63 -12.40 0.30
CA GLU A 212 -13.54 -13.13 1.17
C GLU A 212 -13.16 -14.60 1.24
N LEU A 213 -13.18 -15.15 2.46
CA LEU A 213 -12.99 -16.55 2.76
C LEU A 213 -14.32 -17.10 3.27
N SER A 214 -14.96 -17.98 2.50
CA SER A 214 -16.19 -18.64 2.90
C SER A 214 -15.94 -20.11 3.23
N PHE A 215 -16.47 -20.57 4.35
CA PHE A 215 -16.34 -21.96 4.79
C PHE A 215 -17.51 -22.37 5.68
N LYS A 216 -17.69 -23.68 5.83
CA LYS A 216 -18.67 -24.28 6.73
C LYS A 216 -17.99 -25.31 7.59
N ILE A 217 -18.12 -25.17 8.91
CA ILE A 217 -17.57 -26.14 9.86
C ILE A 217 -18.44 -27.39 9.83
N LYS A 218 -17.85 -28.50 9.42
CA LYS A 218 -18.50 -29.81 9.49
C LYS A 218 -18.08 -30.46 10.80
N CYS A 219 -19.04 -30.88 11.62
CA CYS A 219 -18.73 -31.67 12.80
C CYS A 219 -19.15 -33.12 12.54
N GLY A 220 -18.19 -34.03 12.58
CA GLY A 220 -18.44 -35.45 12.44
C GLY A 220 -19.24 -35.96 13.64
N GLN A 221 -20.34 -36.67 13.39
CA GLN A 221 -20.98 -37.46 14.44
C GLN A 221 -20.10 -38.69 14.71
N ASN A 222 -19.18 -38.58 15.66
CA ASN A 222 -18.58 -39.78 16.24
C ASN A 222 -19.67 -40.44 17.11
N LYS A 223 -20.39 -41.40 16.53
CA LYS A 223 -21.12 -42.39 17.32
C LYS A 223 -20.07 -43.19 18.08
N PHE A 224 -19.87 -42.88 19.36
CA PHE A 224 -19.30 -43.86 20.27
C PHE A 224 -20.29 -45.03 20.33
N THR A 225 -20.06 -46.07 19.54
CA THR A 225 -20.66 -47.37 19.79
C THR A 225 -20.09 -47.83 21.12
N LYS A 226 -20.92 -47.76 22.16
CA LYS A 226 -20.65 -48.37 23.45
C LYS A 226 -20.62 -49.88 23.20
N ASN A 227 -19.44 -50.43 22.94
CA ASN A 227 -19.25 -51.87 23.02
C ASN A 227 -19.34 -52.20 24.51
N GLU A 228 -20.50 -52.68 24.94
CA GLU A 228 -20.64 -53.36 26.21
C GLU A 228 -19.85 -54.67 26.10
N ASP A 229 -18.60 -54.65 26.57
CA ASP A 229 -17.93 -55.83 27.07
C ASP A 229 -17.11 -55.44 28.32
N GLU A 230 -17.71 -55.82 29.45
CA GLU A 230 -17.21 -56.15 30.79
C GLU A 230 -15.84 -55.65 31.29
N THR A 231 -15.90 -54.95 32.45
CA THR A 231 -14.95 -54.90 33.59
C THR A 231 -13.59 -54.19 33.38
N THR A 232 -13.09 -53.26 34.21
CA THR A 232 -13.31 -52.87 35.63
C THR A 232 -12.72 -51.46 35.87
N ASP A 233 -13.37 -50.71 36.77
CA ASP A 233 -12.86 -49.60 37.60
C ASP A 233 -11.77 -48.65 37.07
N GLN A 234 -12.18 -47.43 36.74
CA GLN A 234 -11.72 -46.24 37.45
C GLN A 234 -12.74 -45.10 37.32
N ASP A 235 -13.34 -44.73 38.45
CA ASP A 235 -14.23 -43.60 38.60
C ASP A 235 -13.62 -42.30 38.05
N VAL A 236 -14.20 -41.76 36.98
CA VAL A 236 -14.30 -40.30 36.79
C VAL A 236 -15.77 -39.94 36.88
N ASN A 237 -16.18 -39.71 38.11
CA ASN A 237 -17.48 -39.20 38.49
C ASN A 237 -17.61 -37.73 38.05
N MET A 238 -18.28 -37.48 36.93
CA MET A 238 -18.89 -36.17 36.64
C MET A 238 -20.41 -36.31 36.70
N ASN A 239 -20.93 -36.28 37.93
CA ASN A 239 -22.34 -36.05 38.18
C ASN A 239 -22.70 -34.61 37.77
N GLY A 240 -23.59 -34.50 36.77
CA GLY A 240 -24.52 -33.37 36.66
C GLY A 240 -24.10 -32.22 35.75
N SER A 241 -24.19 -32.40 34.44
CA SER A 241 -24.92 -31.46 33.56
C SER A 241 -25.08 -32.07 32.18
N LYS A 242 -26.33 -32.15 31.68
CA LYS A 242 -26.60 -32.38 30.25
C LYS A 242 -26.17 -31.12 29.50
N VAL A 243 -24.89 -31.04 29.15
CA VAL A 243 -24.42 -30.18 28.07
C VAL A 243 -23.80 -31.12 27.07
N MET A 244 -24.51 -31.39 25.96
CA MET A 244 -23.84 -31.89 24.76
C MET A 244 -22.90 -30.78 24.31
N GLU A 245 -21.67 -30.80 24.80
CA GLU A 245 -20.60 -30.07 24.14
C GLU A 245 -20.35 -30.80 22.81
N ASN A 246 -20.87 -30.21 21.73
CA ASN A 246 -20.56 -30.62 20.38
C ASN A 246 -19.07 -30.33 20.14
N TYR A 247 -18.20 -31.27 20.50
CA TYR A 247 -16.81 -31.23 20.11
C TYR A 247 -16.71 -31.58 18.63
N CYS A 248 -16.26 -30.61 17.82
CA CYS A 248 -15.90 -30.86 16.43
C CYS A 248 -14.53 -31.51 16.44
N VAL A 249 -14.51 -32.84 16.35
CA VAL A 249 -13.30 -33.62 16.15
C VAL A 249 -13.24 -33.98 14.68
N ASN A 250 -12.20 -33.52 13.97
CA ASN A 250 -11.96 -33.95 12.60
C ASN A 250 -11.73 -35.47 12.59
N VAL A 251 -12.51 -36.16 11.77
CA VAL A 251 -12.35 -37.58 11.45
C VAL A 251 -11.34 -37.71 10.31
#